data_AF-A0ABD2FK58-F1
#
_entry.id   AF-A0ABD2FK58-F1
#
_cell.length_a   1.000
_cell.length_b   1.000
_cell.length_c   1.000
_cell.angle_alpha   90.00
_cell.angle_beta   90.00
_cell.angle_gamma   90.00
#
_symmetry.space_group_name_H-M   'P 1'
#
loop_
_entity.id
_entity.type
_entity.pdbx_description
1 polymer ?
#
loop_
_entity_poly.entity_id
_entity_poly.type
_entity_poly.pdbx_seq_one_letter_code
_entity_poly.pdbx_strand_id
1 'polypeptide(L)'
;MLNRKALRRVTKIAQRIIGVPLPAIEDIQGIRCLQRVHNIFKDTSHPANYLFVLLPSGRRLRSLRSKTSRFRVSFFPRAVTLLNSAP
;
A
#
# COMPACT_ATOMS: atom_id res chain seq x y z
N MET A 1 -7.99 3.58 12.74
CA MET A 1 -8.95 4.55 12.15
C MET A 1 -8.16 5.70 11.56
N LEU A 2 -7.91 5.69 10.25
CA LEU A 2 -7.51 6.90 9.52
C LEU A 2 -8.75 7.37 8.78
N ASN A 3 -9.22 8.59 9.05
CA ASN A 3 -10.41 9.12 8.40
C ASN A 3 -10.06 9.55 6.97
N ARG A 4 -10.19 8.64 6.00
CA ARG A 4 -9.91 8.88 4.57
C ARG A 4 -10.61 10.13 4.04
N LYS A 5 -11.84 10.39 4.49
CA LYS A 5 -12.60 11.59 4.09
C LYS A 5 -11.90 12.87 4.57
N ALA A 6 -11.35 12.87 5.79
CA ALA A 6 -10.61 14.02 6.31
C ALA A 6 -9.32 14.27 5.51
N LEU A 7 -8.55 13.23 5.19
CA LEU A 7 -7.32 13.36 4.40
C LEU A 7 -7.57 13.89 2.98
N ARG A 8 -8.66 13.44 2.35
CA ARG A 8 -9.12 13.96 1.05
C ARG A 8 -9.52 15.44 1.12
N ARG A 9 -10.11 15.89 2.24
CA ARG A 9 -10.42 17.32 2.44
C ARG A 9 -9.16 18.15 2.58
N VAL A 10 -8.18 17.69 3.37
CA VAL A 10 -6.89 18.38 3.55
C VAL A 10 -6.19 18.56 2.20
N THR A 11 -6.08 17.50 1.40
CA THR A 11 -5.46 17.57 0.06
C THR A 11 -6.20 18.53 -0.87
N LYS A 12 -7.54 18.51 -0.89
CA LYS A 12 -8.35 19.46 -1.69
C LYS A 12 -8.12 20.92 -1.28
N ILE A 13 -8.05 21.20 0.02
CA ILE A 13 -7.81 22.57 0.52
C ILE A 13 -6.40 23.02 0.15
N ALA A 14 -5.39 22.17 0.37
CA ALA A 14 -4.01 22.48 0.00
C ALA A 14 -3.87 22.75 -1.51
N GLN A 15 -4.50 21.92 -2.35
CA GLN A 15 -4.55 22.12 -3.80
C GLN A 15 -5.21 23.46 -4.17
N ARG A 16 -6.30 23.85 -3.50
CA ARG A 16 -6.97 25.13 -3.74
C ARG A 16 -6.09 26.33 -3.37
N ILE A 17 -5.32 26.24 -2.29
CA ILE A 17 -4.43 27.31 -1.83
C ILE A 17 -3.22 27.47 -2.76
N ILE A 18 -2.59 26.36 -3.14
CA ILE A 18 -1.38 26.36 -3.98
C ILE A 18 -1.73 26.62 -5.45
N GLY A 19 -2.96 26.31 -5.88
CA GLY A 19 -3.42 26.48 -7.26
C GLY A 19 -2.91 25.39 -8.22
N VAL A 20 -2.29 24.33 -7.71
CA VAL A 20 -1.72 23.22 -8.50
C VAL A 20 -2.36 21.90 -8.06
N PRO A 21 -2.68 20.98 -8.99
CA PRO A 21 -3.20 19.66 -8.62
C PRO A 21 -2.21 18.92 -7.72
N LEU A 22 -2.72 18.40 -6.59
CA LEU A 22 -1.92 17.60 -5.66
C LEU A 22 -2.36 16.14 -5.70
N PRO A 23 -1.43 15.18 -5.63
CA PRO A 23 -1.77 13.77 -5.49
C PRO A 23 -2.48 13.52 -4.16
N ALA A 24 -3.44 12.60 -4.13
CA ALA A 24 -4.09 12.25 -2.87
C ALA A 24 -3.08 11.56 -1.95
N ILE A 25 -3.22 11.77 -0.63
CA ILE A 25 -2.38 11.09 0.37
C ILE A 25 -2.45 9.56 0.21
N GLU A 26 -3.61 9.05 -0.19
CA GLU A 26 -3.83 7.62 -0.47
C GLU A 26 -2.94 7.12 -1.63
N ASP A 27 -2.73 7.94 -2.65
CA ASP A 27 -1.91 7.60 -3.82
C ASP A 27 -0.42 7.60 -3.45
N ILE A 28 0.03 8.63 -2.72
CA ILE A 28 1.41 8.71 -2.20
C ILE A 28 1.72 7.49 -1.33
N GLN A 29 0.78 7.10 -0.45
CA GLN A 29 0.93 5.90 0.37
C GLN A 29 1.00 4.63 -0.47
N GLY A 30 0.20 4.52 -1.53
CA GLY A 30 0.26 3.41 -2.48
C GLY A 30 1.63 3.29 -3.16
N ILE A 31 2.12 4.39 -3.74
CA ILE A 31 3.44 4.45 -4.40
C ILE A 31 4.56 4.07 -3.43
N ARG A 32 4.59 4.67 -2.23
CA ARG A 32 5.59 4.35 -1.19
C ARG A 32 5.52 2.90 -0.74
N CYS A 33 4.30 2.36 -0.65
CA CYS A 33 4.11 0.96 -0.29
C CYS A 33 4.72 0.04 -1.35
N LEU A 34 4.46 0.29 -2.64
CA LEU A 34 5.03 -0.49 -3.75
C LEU A 34 6.56 -0.39 -3.79
N GLN A 35 7.12 0.81 -3.65
CA GLN A 35 8.57 1.01 -3.61
C GLN A 35 9.23 0.20 -2.47
N ARG A 36 8.63 0.24 -1.28
CA ARG A 36 9.16 -0.51 -0.14
C ARG A 36 9.09 -2.02 -0.35
N VAL A 37 8.01 -2.52 -0.94
CA VAL A 37 7.89 -3.96 -1.24
C VAL A 37 8.88 -4.38 -2.31
N HIS A 38 9.08 -3.54 -3.33
CA HIS A 38 10.08 -3.80 -4.37
C HIS A 38 11.50 -3.91 -3.79
N ASN A 39 11.84 -3.08 -2.80
CA ASN A 39 13.12 -3.21 -2.08
C ASN A 39 13.21 -4.51 -1.29
N ILE A 40 12.13 -4.97 -0.66
CA ILE A 40 12.08 -6.27 0.04
C ILE A 40 12.23 -7.44 -0.94
N PHE A 41 11.63 -7.35 -2.13
CA PHE A 41 11.80 -8.39 -3.16
C PHE A 41 13.23 -8.46 -3.70
N LYS A 42 13.87 -7.30 -3.87
CA LYS A 42 15.28 -7.22 -4.31
C LYS A 42 16.24 -7.79 -3.27
N ASP A 43 15.94 -7.63 -1.99
CA ASP A 43 16.76 -8.14 -0.90
C ASP A 43 16.29 -9.55 -0.47
N THR A 44 16.99 -10.57 -0.96
CA THR A 44 16.72 -11.97 -0.60
C THR A 44 17.05 -12.29 0.86
N SER A 45 17.89 -11.47 1.52
CA SER A 45 18.20 -11.62 2.95
C SER A 45 17.17 -10.96 3.86
N HIS A 46 16.20 -10.23 3.28
CA HIS A 46 15.25 -9.46 4.05
C HIS A 46 14.34 -10.39 4.89
N PRO A 47 14.21 -10.14 6.22
CA PRO A 47 13.49 -11.03 7.11
C PRO A 47 12.00 -11.16 6.78
N ALA A 48 11.41 -10.19 6.07
CA ALA A 48 10.00 -10.23 5.66
C ALA A 48 9.76 -10.77 4.23
N ASN A 49 10.80 -11.22 3.52
CA ASN A 49 10.65 -11.72 2.14
C ASN A 49 9.65 -12.90 2.07
N TYR A 50 9.68 -13.78 3.08
CA TYR A 50 8.76 -14.92 3.22
C TYR A 50 7.26 -14.55 3.31
N LEU A 51 6.92 -13.28 3.56
CA LEU A 51 5.53 -12.82 3.59
C LEU A 51 4.98 -12.56 2.17
N PHE A 52 5.84 -12.45 1.17
CA PHE A 52 5.50 -12.13 -0.22
C PHE A 52 5.67 -13.34 -1.14
N VAL A 53 4.92 -14.41 -0.86
CA VAL A 53 4.99 -15.66 -1.63
C VAL A 53 3.97 -15.65 -2.76
N LEU A 54 4.41 -15.90 -3.99
CA LEU A 54 3.53 -16.11 -5.14
C LEU A 54 2.78 -17.44 -5.00
N LEU A 55 1.52 -17.45 -5.43
CA LEU A 55 0.75 -18.68 -5.61
C LEU A 55 1.30 -19.49 -6.80
N PRO A 56 1.00 -20.79 -6.92
CA PRO A 56 1.50 -21.64 -8.00
C PRO A 56 1.21 -21.10 -9.42
N SER A 57 0.18 -20.28 -9.58
CA SER A 57 -0.14 -19.61 -10.85
C SER A 57 0.84 -18.48 -11.23
N GLY A 58 1.75 -18.07 -10.34
CA GLY A 58 2.72 -16.99 -10.56
C GLY A 58 2.13 -15.58 -10.63
N ARG A 59 0.79 -15.45 -10.66
CA ARG A 59 0.11 -14.16 -10.91
C ARG A 59 -0.21 -13.37 -9.65
N ARG A 60 -0.47 -14.05 -8.53
CA ARG A 60 -0.94 -13.43 -7.29
C ARG A 60 -0.09 -13.84 -6.10
N LEU A 61 0.10 -12.92 -5.17
CA LEU A 61 0.70 -13.16 -3.86
C LEU A 61 -0.32 -13.76 -2.90
N ARG A 62 0.17 -14.60 -1.98
CA ARG A 62 -0.62 -15.18 -0.89
C ARG A 62 -1.12 -14.07 0.04
N SER A 63 -2.45 -13.95 0.15
CA SER A 63 -3.09 -13.00 1.07
C SER A 63 -2.78 -13.30 2.53
N LEU A 64 -2.46 -12.26 3.31
CA LEU A 64 -2.28 -12.36 4.75
C LEU A 64 -3.63 -12.31 5.47
N ARG A 65 -3.95 -13.35 6.25
CA ARG A 65 -5.19 -13.40 7.03
C ARG A 65 -5.17 -12.30 8.10
N SER A 66 -6.20 -11.47 8.12
CA SER A 66 -6.36 -10.41 9.12
C SER A 66 -7.70 -10.54 9.86
N LYS A 67 -7.64 -10.64 11.18
CA LYS A 67 -8.84 -10.64 12.06
C LYS A 67 -9.29 -9.22 12.42
N THR A 68 -8.39 -8.24 12.39
CA THR A 68 -8.67 -6.86 12.80
C THR A 68 -8.55 -5.88 11.64
N SER A 69 -9.29 -4.77 11.72
CA SER A 69 -9.17 -3.68 10.75
C SER A 69 -7.79 -3.01 10.83
N ARG A 70 -7.22 -2.89 12.03
CA ARG A 70 -5.89 -2.32 12.27
C ARG A 70 -4.80 -3.07 11.51
N PHE A 71 -4.77 -4.40 11.61
CA PHE A 71 -3.77 -5.17 10.89
C PHE A 71 -4.00 -5.09 9.38
N ARG A 72 -5.25 -5.18 8.90
CA ARG A 72 -5.58 -5.08 7.47
C ARG A 72 -5.06 -3.79 6.80
N VAL A 73 -5.01 -2.68 7.54
CA VAL A 73 -4.50 -1.38 7.03
C VAL A 73 -3.00 -1.16 7.29
N SER A 74 -2.32 -2.10 7.94
CA SER A 74 -0.86 -2.05 8.11
C SER A 74 -0.12 -2.39 6.82
N PHE A 75 1.19 -2.13 6.79
CA PHE A 75 2.02 -2.22 5.60
C PHE A 75 1.89 -3.56 4.86
N PHE A 76 2.18 -4.70 5.50
CA PHE A 76 2.25 -6.00 4.82
C PHE A 76 0.94 -6.45 4.14
N PRO A 77 -0.21 -6.52 4.82
CA PRO A 77 -1.47 -6.92 4.17
C PRO A 77 -1.93 -5.88 3.13
N ARG A 78 -1.65 -4.59 3.35
CA ARG A 78 -1.96 -3.56 2.36
C ARG A 78 -1.11 -3.72 1.09
N ALA A 79 0.19 -3.98 1.25
CA ALA A 79 1.12 -4.26 0.16
C ALA A 79 0.68 -5.43 -0.70
N VAL A 80 0.38 -6.57 -0.08
CA VAL A 80 -0.10 -7.78 -0.78
C VAL A 80 -1.40 -7.48 -1.55
N THR A 81 -2.33 -6.74 -0.94
CA THR A 81 -3.59 -6.36 -1.59
C THR A 81 -3.33 -5.45 -2.80
N LEU A 82 -2.44 -4.46 -2.69
CA LEU A 82 -2.12 -3.54 -3.78
C LEU A 82 -1.47 -4.28 -4.96
N LEU A 83 -0.51 -5.16 -4.69
CA LEU A 83 0.16 -5.95 -5.72
C LEU A 83 -0.77 -6.94 -6.42
N ASN A 84 -1.71 -7.53 -5.68
CA ASN A 84 -2.73 -8.42 -6.25
C ASN A 84 -3.82 -7.68 -7.06
N SER A 85 -3.92 -6.36 -6.90
CA SER A 85 -4.89 -5.51 -7.60
C SER A 85 -4.28 -4.75 -8.78
N ALA A 86 -2.96 -4.83 -8.96
CA ALA A 86 -2.31 -4.35 -10.17
C ALA A 86 -2.71 -5.27 -11.36
N PRO A 87 -3.01 -4.70 -12.54
CA PRO A 87 -3.46 -5.47 -13.71
C PRO A 87 -2.43 -6.50 -14.20
#